data_AF-A0A5N8UM69-F1
#
_entry.id   AF-A0A5N8UM69-F1
#
_cell.length_a   1.000
_cell.length_b   1.000
_cell.length_c   1.000
_cell.angle_alpha   90.00
_cell.angle_beta   90.00
_cell.angle_gamma   90.00
#
_symmetry.space_group_name_H-M   'P 1'
#
loop_
_entity.id
_entity.type
_entity.pdbx_description
1 polymer ?
#
loop_
_entity_poly.entity_id
_entity_poly.type
_entity_poly.pdbx_seq_one_letter_code
_entity_poly.pdbx_strand_id
1 'polypeptide(L)' 'MRKLIYEGYILINSEGLTDTWKLTIGEQTRVGSLFELRRQINFFQELGVLPPMQGHIPAQAPKARLSNRDSTKQNRNTP' A
#
# COMPACT_ATOMS: atom_id res chain seq x y z
N MET A 1 9.50 -13.18 15.04
CA MET A 1 8.77 -13.72 13.87
C MET A 1 7.30 -13.84 14.23
N ARG A 2 6.40 -13.14 13.54
CA ARG A 2 4.95 -13.38 13.67
C ARG A 2 4.50 -14.18 12.44
N LYS A 3 4.09 -15.42 12.68
CA LYS A 3 3.46 -16.28 11.67
C LYS A 3 1.97 -16.32 11.97
N LEU A 4 1.15 -16.19 10.93
CA LEU A 4 -0.30 -16.33 11.02
C LEU A 4 -0.72 -17.43 10.05
N ILE A 5 -1.54 -18.36 10.54
CA ILE A 5 -2.16 -19.38 9.71
C ILE A 5 -3.58 -18.89 9.40
N TYR A 6 -3.94 -18.84 8.12
CA TYR A 6 -5.26 -18.44 7.64
C TYR A 6 -5.69 -19.38 6.52
N GLU A 7 -6.79 -20.10 6.70
CA GLU A 7 -7.35 -21.03 5.70
C GLU A 7 -6.33 -22.04 5.14
N GLY A 8 -5.38 -22.49 5.98
CA GLY A 8 -4.31 -23.41 5.60
C GLY A 8 -3.06 -22.74 4.99
N TYR A 9 -3.08 -21.42 4.79
CA TYR A 9 -1.94 -20.65 4.27
C TYR A 9 -1.16 -19.97 5.39
N ILE A 10 0.15 -19.85 5.18
CA ILE A 10 1.06 -19.20 6.12
C ILE A 10 1.35 -17.78 5.64
N LEU A 11 1.02 -16.81 6.49
CA LEU A 11 1.40 -15.41 6.34
C LEU A 11 2.54 -15.10 7.31
N ILE A 12 3.60 -14.49 6.81
CA ILE A 12 4.81 -14.20 7.58
C ILE A 12 5.01 -12.70 7.68
N ASN A 13 5.38 -12.27 8.88
CA ASN A 13 5.80 -10.91 9.15
C ASN A 13 7.22 -10.93 9.76
N SER A 14 8.21 -10.57 8.95
CA SER A 14 9.63 -10.59 9.30
C SER A 14 10.06 -9.38 10.12
N GLU A 15 9.48 -8.21 9.83
CA GLU A 15 9.90 -6.93 10.41
C GLU A 15 9.22 -6.64 11.76
N GLY A 16 8.18 -7.39 12.11
CA GLY A 16 7.43 -7.20 13.36
C GLY A 16 6.44 -6.03 13.32
N LEU A 17 6.40 -5.28 12.22
CA LEU A 17 5.44 -4.22 11.92
C LEU A 17 4.16 -4.84 11.34
N THR A 18 3.00 -4.64 11.95
CA THR A 18 1.75 -5.36 11.60
C THR A 18 1.13 -5.01 10.25
N ASP A 19 1.69 -4.03 9.54
CA ASP A 19 1.20 -3.48 8.28
C ASP A 19 1.56 -4.34 7.07
N THR A 20 2.74 -4.96 7.08
CA THR A 20 3.26 -5.71 5.92
C THR A 20 3.40 -7.20 6.22
N TRP A 21 2.81 -8.01 5.35
CA TRP A 21 2.82 -9.46 5.43
C TRP A 21 3.32 -10.05 4.13
N LYS A 22 3.84 -11.27 4.21
CA LYS A 22 4.30 -12.07 3.09
C LYS A 22 3.47 -13.34 3.00
N LEU A 23 2.93 -13.60 1.81
CA LEU A 23 2.19 -14.81 1.44
C LEU A 23 2.98 -15.54 0.35
N THR A 24 3.09 -16.86 0.49
CA THR A 24 3.68 -17.72 -0.55
C THR A 24 2.68 -18.83 -0.89
N ILE A 25 2.32 -18.93 -2.17
CA ILE A 25 1.43 -19.97 -2.74
C ILE A 25 2.15 -20.57 -3.93
N GLY A 26 2.56 -21.84 -3.82
CA GLY A 26 3.43 -22.48 -4.82
C GLY A 26 4.72 -21.68 -5.01
N GLU A 27 5.02 -21.31 -6.25
CA GLU A 27 6.19 -20.50 -6.61
C GLU A 27 5.94 -18.98 -6.51
N GLN A 28 4.70 -18.56 -6.29
CA GLN A 28 4.35 -17.15 -6.22
C GLN A 28 4.49 -16.61 -4.81
N THR A 29 5.15 -15.46 -4.69
CA THR A 29 5.28 -14.71 -3.44
C THR A 29 4.62 -13.36 -3.60
N ARG A 30 3.80 -12.97 -2.62
CA ARG A 30 3.07 -11.71 -2.58
C ARG A 30 3.36 -10.99 -1.26
N VAL A 31 3.53 -9.69 -1.33
CA VAL A 31 3.76 -8.82 -0.16
C VAL A 31 2.70 -7.74 -0.17
N GLY A 32 2.08 -7.50 0.97
CA GLY A 32 1.02 -6.50 1.11
C GLY A 32 0.40 -6.52 2.50
N SER A 33 -0.68 -5.79 2.67
CA SER A 33 -1.45 -5.79 3.91
C SER A 33 -2.14 -7.14 4.13
N LEU A 34 -2.43 -7.47 5.40
CA LEU A 34 -3.13 -8.71 5.74
C LEU A 34 -4.48 -8.84 5.01
N PHE A 35 -5.19 -7.72 4.82
CA PHE A 35 -6.46 -7.69 4.10
C PHE A 35 -6.30 -8.08 2.62
N GLU A 36 -5.31 -7.49 1.94
CA GLU A 36 -5.03 -7.79 0.54
C GLU A 36 -4.62 -9.25 0.34
N LEU A 37 -3.78 -9.77 1.23
CA LEU A 37 -3.32 -11.16 1.13
C LEU A 37 -4.44 -12.16 1.41
N ARG A 38 -5.34 -11.88 2.37
CA ARG A 38 -6.54 -12.70 2.58
C ARG A 38 -7.44 -12.69 1.34
N ARG A 39 -7.62 -11.53 0.71
CA ARG A 39 -8.38 -11.44 -0.55
C ARG A 39 -7.73 -12.28 -1.66
N GLN A 40 -6.41 -12.27 -1.76
CA GLN A 40 -5.67 -13.09 -2.73
C GLN A 40 -5.83 -14.60 -2.45
N ILE A 41 -5.82 -15.01 -1.18
CA ILE A 41 -6.09 -16.40 -0.78
C ILE A 41 -7.48 -16.83 -1.24
N ASN A 42 -8.50 -16.02 -0.96
CA ASN A 42 -9.87 -16.34 -1.36
C ASN A 42 -9.99 -16.48 -2.89
N PHE A 43 -9.39 -15.54 -3.66
CA PHE A 43 -9.36 -15.65 -5.12
C PHE A 43 -8.68 -16.93 -5.61
N PHE A 44 -7.55 -17.30 -4.99
CA PHE A 44 -6.85 -18.51 -5.37
C PHE A 44 -7.65 -19.77 -5.04
N GLN A 45 -8.35 -19.80 -3.90
CA GLN A 45 -9.23 -20.92 -3.56
C GLN A 45 -10.42 -21.05 -4.51
N GLU A 46 -10.99 -19.93 -4.96
CA GLU A 46 -12.13 -19.92 -5.88
C GLU A 46 -11.74 -20.22 -7.34
N LEU A 47 -10.61 -19.68 -7.81
CA LEU A 47 -10.25 -19.68 -9.23
C LEU A 47 -9.06 -20.59 -9.57
N GLY A 48 -8.31 -21.06 -8.56
CA GLY A 48 -7.07 -21.82 -8.73
C GLY A 48 -5.88 -21.00 -9.24
N VAL A 49 -6.06 -19.68 -9.47
CA VAL A 49 -5.03 -18.78 -9.99
C VAL A 49 -4.97 -17.49 -9.19
N LEU A 50 -3.76 -16.99 -8.95
CA LEU A 50 -3.56 -15.68 -8.36
C LEU A 50 -3.66 -14.61 -9.46
N PRO A 51 -4.51 -13.59 -9.30
CA PRO A 51 -4.59 -12.52 -10.28
C PRO A 51 -3.24 -11.79 -10.43
N PRO A 52 -2.96 -11.19 -11.60
CA PRO A 52 -1.83 -10.31 -11.76
C PRO A 52 -1.88 -9.21 -10.71
N MET A 53 -0.74 -8.92 -10.07
CA MET A 53 -0.67 -7.71 -9.25
C MET A 53 -0.81 -6.54 -10.20
N GLN A 54 -1.93 -5.82 -10.12
CA GLN A 54 -2.00 -4.48 -10.69
C GLN A 54 -0.89 -3.71 -10.00
N GLY A 55 0.17 -3.39 -10.76
CA GLY A 55 1.33 -2.67 -10.23
C GLY A 55 0.81 -1.49 -9.44
N HIS A 56 1.28 -1.37 -8.19
CA HIS A 56 1.02 -0.21 -7.34
C HIS A 56 1.04 1.03 -8.24
N ILE A 57 -0.11 1.66 -8.42
CA ILE A 57 -0.11 3.07 -8.82
C ILE A 57 0.57 3.71 -7.62
N PRO A 58 1.82 4.20 -7.71
CA PRO A 58 2.44 4.83 -6.56
C PRO A 58 1.48 5.93 -6.12
N ALA A 59 1.08 5.90 -4.85
CA ALA A 59 0.23 6.93 -4.27
C ALA A 59 0.83 8.27 -4.70
N GLN A 60 0.11 9.02 -5.53
CA GLN A 60 0.59 10.30 -6.04
C GLN A 60 1.06 11.09 -4.84
N ALA A 61 2.34 11.48 -4.86
CA ALA A 61 2.92 12.36 -3.86
C ALA A 61 1.96 13.55 -3.64
N PRO A 62 1.74 13.98 -2.38
CA PRO A 62 0.76 15.01 -2.09
C PRO A 62 1.07 16.23 -2.96
N LYS A 63 0.09 16.64 -3.79
CA LYS A 63 0.18 17.86 -4.59
C LYS A 63 0.59 18.99 -3.66
N ALA A 64 1.76 19.57 -3.92
CA ALA A 64 2.22 20.76 -3.20
C ALA A 64 1.07 21.78 -3.18
N ARG A 65 0.58 22.11 -1.99
CA ARG A 65 -0.32 23.24 -1.80
C ARG A 65 0.43 24.47 -2.29
N LEU A 66 0.06 24.98 -3.47
CA LEU A 66 0.39 26.34 -3.87
C LEU A 66 -0.19 27.25 -2.77
N SER A 67 0.69 27.74 -1.92
CA SER A 67 0.37 28.75 -0.93
C SER A 67 0.07 30.04 -1.68
N ASN A 68 -1.20 30.37 -1.85
CA ASN A 68 -1.61 31.74 -2.13
C ASN A 68 -1.25 32.56 -0.88
N ARG A 69 -0.04 33.13 -0.86
CA ARG A 69 0.30 34.20 0.06
C ARG A 69 -0.23 35.50 -0.53
N ASP A 70 -1.44 35.82 -0.10
CA ASP A 70 -1.91 37.19 -0.04
C ASP A 70 -0.88 38.05 0.70
N SER A 71 -0.49 39.16 0.11
CA SER A 71 0.30 40.22 0.74
C SER A 71 -0.19 41.55 0.22
N THR A 72 -1.33 41.96 0.77
CA THR A 72 -1.82 43.33 0.70
C THR A 72 -0.87 44.25 1.49
N LYS A 73 -0.39 45.33 0.87
CA LYS A 73 -0.36 46.74 1.36
C LYS A 73 0.90 47.53 0.95
N GLN A 74 0.64 48.65 0.28
CA GLN A 74 1.18 50.01 0.47
C GLN A 74 2.71 50.22 0.48
N ASN A 75 3.23 51.09 -0.41
CA ASN A 75 3.56 52.47 -0.01
C ASN A 75 3.92 53.39 -1.20
N ARG A 76 3.87 54.70 -0.91
CA ARG A 76 3.82 55.90 -1.74
C ARG A 76 5.16 56.37 -2.35
N ASN A 77 4.99 57.21 -3.38
CA ASN A 77 5.73 58.43 -3.77
C ASN A 77 7.09 58.34 -4.52
N THR A 78 7.05 58.95 -5.72
CA THR A 78 7.93 59.99 -6.33
C THR A 78 9.32 60.29 -5.73
N PRO A 79 10.28 60.70 -6.58
CA PRO A 79 10.34 62.04 -7.16
C PRO A 79 10.00 62.14 -8.65
#